data_AF-A0A356MMB6-F1
#
_entry.id   AF-A0A356MMB6-F1
#
_cell.length_a   1.000
_cell.length_b   1.000
_cell.length_c   1.000
_cell.angle_alpha   90.00
_cell.angle_beta   90.00
_cell.angle_gamma   90.00
#
_symmetry.space_group_name_H-M   'P 1'
#
loop_
_entity.id
_entity.type
_entity.pdbx_description
1 polymer ?
#
loop_
_entity_poly.entity_id
_entity_poly.type
_entity_poly.pdbx_seq_one_letter_code
_entity_poly.pdbx_strand_id
1 'polypeptide(L)'
;MIFLLGYFLYALIVIPNEFITYNATGEVAHLAYTFLWGVQAVLAFPNRLNYDGTKVFKSFGVKFFLSLSAINLFGVFLIQAMPASLELTETTKSIAAAYHGILAVLPLVGVFLMTTDRIPVKAND
;
A
#
# COMPACT_ATOMS: atom_id res chain seq x y z
N MET A 1 -3.18 -21.94 -8.03
CA MET A 1 -3.45 -22.06 -6.59
C MET A 1 -3.88 -20.70 -6.06
N ILE A 2 -5.06 -20.54 -5.44
CA ILE A 2 -5.51 -19.22 -4.95
C ILE A 2 -4.94 -18.94 -3.56
N PHE A 3 -3.61 -18.92 -3.46
CA PHE A 3 -2.86 -18.81 -2.19
C PHE A 3 -3.24 -17.57 -1.36
N LEU A 4 -3.57 -16.46 -2.04
CA LEU A 4 -3.90 -15.19 -1.39
C LEU A 4 -5.40 -14.96 -1.20
N LEU A 5 -6.25 -15.93 -1.56
CA LEU A 5 -7.71 -15.74 -1.50
C LEU A 5 -8.20 -15.39 -0.11
N GLY A 6 -7.69 -16.07 0.92
CA GLY A 6 -8.09 -15.81 2.31
C GLY A 6 -7.79 -14.36 2.74
N TYR A 7 -6.61 -13.84 2.38
CA TYR A 7 -6.22 -12.45 2.66
C TYR A 7 -7.12 -11.44 1.92
N PHE A 8 -7.46 -11.75 0.67
CA PHE A 8 -8.36 -10.92 -0.12
C PHE A 8 -9.78 -10.89 0.47
N LEU A 9 -10.35 -12.06 0.77
CA LEU A 9 -11.68 -12.18 1.35
C LEU A 9 -11.76 -11.51 2.73
N TYR A 10 -10.74 -11.66 3.56
CA TYR A 10 -10.69 -10.98 4.85
C TYR A 10 -10.67 -9.44 4.70
N ALA A 11 -9.91 -8.92 3.73
CA ALA A 11 -9.91 -7.49 3.44
C ALA A 11 -11.29 -6.98 3.02
N LEU A 12 -12.06 -7.74 2.23
CA LEU A 12 -13.43 -7.37 1.85
C LEU A 12 -14.41 -7.30 3.04
N ILE A 13 -14.12 -7.98 4.14
CA ILE A 13 -14.93 -7.91 5.37
C ILE A 13 -14.55 -6.67 6.19
N VAL A 14 -13.24 -6.44 6.36
CA VAL A 14 -12.74 -5.36 7.22
C VAL A 14 -12.95 -3.99 6.60
N ILE A 15 -12.70 -3.82 5.29
CA ILE A 15 -12.79 -2.50 4.63
C ILE A 15 -14.15 -1.83 4.86
N PRO A 16 -15.30 -2.47 4.58
CA PRO A 16 -16.60 -1.84 4.82
C PRO A 16 -16.88 -1.59 6.30
N ASN A 17 -16.50 -2.53 7.19
CA ASN A 17 -16.70 -2.39 8.62
C ASN A 17 -16.00 -1.13 9.16
N GLU A 18 -14.71 -1.01 8.88
CA GLU A 18 -13.91 0.12 9.35
C GLU A 18 -14.36 1.43 8.70
N PHE A 19 -14.75 1.41 7.42
CA PHE A 19 -15.21 2.62 6.74
C PHE A 19 -16.55 3.11 7.31
N ILE A 20 -17.49 2.20 7.60
CA ILE A 20 -18.76 2.55 8.24
C ILE A 20 -18.50 3.09 9.65
N THR A 21 -17.64 2.44 10.43
CA THR A 21 -17.29 2.93 11.77
C THR A 21 -16.66 4.32 11.73
N TYR A 22 -15.73 4.57 10.79
CA TYR A 22 -15.16 5.91 10.59
C TYR A 22 -16.26 6.96 10.32
N ASN A 23 -17.21 6.66 9.43
CA ASN A 23 -18.31 7.59 9.13
C ASN A 23 -19.22 7.83 10.34
N ALA A 24 -19.30 6.88 11.27
CA ALA A 24 -20.13 6.98 12.47
C ALA A 24 -19.42 7.72 13.63
N THR A 25 -18.11 7.52 13.81
CA THR A 25 -17.36 8.03 14.97
C THR A 25 -16.46 9.23 14.64
N GLY A 26 -16.07 9.40 13.38
CA GLY A 26 -15.07 10.38 12.94
C GLY A 26 -13.64 10.03 13.36
N GLU A 27 -13.40 8.88 14.00
CA GLU A 27 -12.08 8.50 14.48
C GLU A 27 -11.16 8.05 13.33
N VAL A 28 -10.12 8.84 13.07
CA VAL A 28 -9.17 8.64 11.95
C VAL A 28 -8.49 7.27 11.96
N ALA A 29 -8.39 6.61 13.13
CA ALA A 29 -7.86 5.25 13.24
C ALA A 29 -8.63 4.26 12.36
N HIS A 30 -9.96 4.35 12.31
CA HIS A 30 -10.78 3.49 11.45
C HIS A 30 -10.53 3.74 9.96
N LEU A 31 -10.32 5.00 9.56
CA LEU A 31 -9.93 5.32 8.19
C LEU A 31 -8.55 4.72 7.84
N ALA A 32 -7.62 4.72 8.79
CA ALA A 32 -6.31 4.08 8.62
C ALA A 32 -6.43 2.55 8.47
N TYR A 33 -7.31 1.91 9.22
CA TYR A 33 -7.60 0.48 9.06
C TYR A 33 -8.27 0.18 7.71
N THR A 34 -9.25 0.98 7.28
CA THR A 34 -9.83 0.86 5.93
C THR A 34 -8.75 0.91 4.86
N PHE A 35 -7.84 1.88 4.95
CA PHE A 35 -6.76 2.07 3.99
C PHE A 35 -5.78 0.87 3.97
N LEU A 36 -5.30 0.43 5.14
CA LEU A 36 -4.35 -0.68 5.26
C LEU A 36 -4.91 -1.98 4.70
N TRP A 37 -6.17 -2.30 4.98
CA TRP A 37 -6.81 -3.50 4.44
C TRP A 37 -7.16 -3.34 2.96
N GLY A 38 -7.39 -2.11 2.48
CA GLY A 38 -7.46 -1.78 1.05
C GLY A 38 -6.17 -2.15 0.30
N VAL A 39 -5.01 -1.81 0.86
CA VAL A 39 -3.70 -2.20 0.32
C VAL A 39 -3.54 -3.72 0.31
N GLN A 40 -3.93 -4.41 1.40
CA GLN A 40 -3.94 -5.87 1.43
C GLN A 40 -4.83 -6.46 0.32
N ALA A 41 -6.02 -5.91 0.09
CA ALA A 41 -6.91 -6.38 -0.98
C ALA A 41 -6.26 -6.29 -2.37
N VAL A 42 -5.54 -5.21 -2.66
CA VAL A 42 -4.82 -5.04 -3.93
C VAL A 42 -3.68 -6.06 -4.08
N LEU A 43 -2.87 -6.24 -3.02
CA LEU A 43 -1.78 -7.19 -2.99
C LEU A 43 -2.26 -8.65 -3.12
N ALA A 44 -3.34 -8.98 -2.42
CA ALA A 44 -3.93 -10.30 -2.36
C ALA A 44 -4.89 -10.61 -3.52
N PHE A 45 -5.17 -9.63 -4.40
CA PHE A 45 -6.16 -9.77 -5.46
C PHE A 45 -5.90 -11.06 -6.29
N PRO A 46 -6.89 -11.97 -6.36
CA PRO A 46 -6.71 -13.28 -6.97
C PRO A 46 -6.44 -13.10 -8.46
N ASN A 47 -5.28 -13.56 -8.92
CA ASN A 47 -4.90 -13.48 -10.33
C ASN A 47 -4.73 -14.87 -10.92
N ARG A 48 -5.32 -15.12 -12.10
CA ARG A 48 -5.18 -16.37 -12.86
C ARG A 48 -3.98 -16.29 -13.80
N LEU A 49 -2.83 -15.85 -13.30
CA LEU A 49 -1.62 -15.78 -14.11
C LEU A 49 -1.07 -17.20 -14.32
N ASN A 50 -0.71 -17.53 -15.56
CA ASN A 50 0.17 -18.67 -15.84
C ASN A 50 1.47 -18.42 -15.07
N TYR A 51 1.88 -19.36 -14.23
CA TYR A 51 3.05 -19.24 -13.36
C TYR A 51 4.36 -19.35 -14.16
N ASP A 52 4.59 -18.42 -15.07
CA ASP A 52 5.93 -18.08 -15.53
C ASP A 52 6.55 -17.22 -14.42
N GLY A 53 7.68 -17.68 -13.89
CA GLY A 53 8.31 -17.09 -12.71
C GLY A 53 8.62 -15.59 -12.89
N THR A 54 8.85 -15.15 -14.12
CA THR A 54 9.34 -13.82 -14.42
C THR A 54 8.20 -12.81 -14.59
N LYS A 55 7.07 -13.17 -15.23
CA LYS A 55 5.87 -12.34 -15.33
C LYS A 55 5.09 -12.27 -14.02
N VAL A 56 5.01 -13.37 -13.28
CA VAL A 56 4.39 -13.38 -11.94
C VAL A 56 5.21 -12.51 -10.99
N PHE A 57 6.54 -12.62 -11.02
CA PHE A 57 7.42 -11.76 -10.23
C PHE A 57 7.29 -10.28 -10.61
N LYS A 58 7.26 -9.96 -11.91
CA LYS A 58 7.04 -8.58 -12.39
C LYS A 58 5.70 -8.01 -11.91
N SER A 59 4.61 -8.78 -12.03
CA SER A 59 3.29 -8.34 -11.54
C SER A 59 3.26 -8.16 -10.04
N PHE A 60 3.86 -9.08 -9.28
CA PHE A 60 3.96 -8.98 -7.83
C PHE A 60 4.79 -7.76 -7.41
N GLY A 61 5.95 -7.54 -8.04
CA GLY A 61 6.84 -6.40 -7.79
C GLY A 61 6.15 -5.06 -8.02
N VAL A 62 5.41 -4.90 -9.12
CA VAL A 62 4.65 -3.68 -9.39
C VAL A 62 3.58 -3.44 -8.33
N LYS A 63 2.79 -4.46 -7.96
CA LYS A 63 1.78 -4.34 -6.90
C LYS A 63 2.41 -3.98 -5.55
N PHE A 64 3.54 -4.59 -5.23
CA PHE A 64 4.28 -4.33 -4.00
C PHE A 64 4.81 -2.90 -3.94
N PHE A 65 5.46 -2.40 -4.99
CA PHE A 65 5.97 -1.03 -5.03
C PHE A 65 4.86 0.02 -5.01
N LEU A 66 3.75 -0.20 -5.73
CA LEU A 66 2.58 0.68 -5.64
C LEU A 66 1.99 0.68 -4.23
N SER A 67 1.99 -0.46 -3.54
CA SER A 67 1.52 -0.58 -2.16
C SER A 67 2.41 0.17 -1.18
N LEU A 68 3.74 0.06 -1.31
CA LEU A 68 4.68 0.86 -0.52
C LEU A 68 4.49 2.35 -0.75
N SER A 69 4.24 2.75 -2.01
CA SER A 69 3.97 4.15 -2.37
C SER A 69 2.69 4.65 -1.71
N ALA A 70 1.61 3.86 -1.81
CA ALA A 70 0.31 4.19 -1.24
C ALA A 70 0.38 4.28 0.29
N ILE A 71 1.00 3.31 0.97
CA ILE A 71 1.13 3.32 2.44
C ILE A 71 1.86 4.57 2.92
N ASN A 72 2.92 4.96 2.24
CA ASN A 72 3.68 6.15 2.62
C ASN A 72 2.95 7.45 2.29
N LEU A 73 2.22 7.52 1.16
CA LEU A 73 1.34 8.66 0.88
C LEU A 73 0.27 8.81 1.95
N PHE A 74 -0.33 7.71 2.39
CA PHE A 74 -1.28 7.70 3.50
C PHE A 74 -0.61 8.09 4.83
N GLY A 75 0.64 7.69 5.06
CA GLY A 75 1.45 8.13 6.21
C GLY A 75 1.60 9.65 6.28
N VAL A 76 1.84 10.32 5.14
CA VAL A 76 1.83 11.80 5.08
C VAL A 76 0.48 12.36 5.52
N PHE A 77 -0.62 11.84 4.96
CA PHE A 77 -1.97 12.28 5.34
C PHE A 77 -2.24 12.09 6.84
N LEU A 78 -1.90 10.92 7.39
CA LEU A 78 -2.15 10.58 8.79
C LEU A 78 -1.39 11.50 9.74
N ILE A 79 -0.09 11.74 9.48
CA ILE A 79 0.73 12.65 10.29
C ILE A 79 0.15 14.06 10.30
N GLN A 80 -0.35 14.53 9.16
CA GLN A 80 -0.96 15.86 9.06
C GLN A 80 -2.31 15.95 9.76
N ALA A 81 -3.07 14.85 9.79
CA ALA A 81 -4.35 14.77 10.51
C ALA A 81 -4.18 14.69 12.03
N MET A 82 -3.03 14.24 12.53
CA MET A 82 -2.75 14.15 13.96
C MET A 82 -2.43 15.54 14.56
N PRO A 83 -3.06 15.93 15.68
CA PRO A 83 -2.70 17.16 16.38
C PRO A 83 -1.27 17.06 16.92
N ALA A 84 -0.55 18.17 16.94
CA ALA A 84 0.74 18.21 17.62
C ALA A 84 0.58 17.96 19.12
N SER A 85 1.58 17.29 19.69
CA SER A 85 1.65 16.96 21.11
C SER A 85 3.05 17.24 21.64
N LEU A 86 3.26 17.04 22.95
CA LEU A 86 4.58 17.18 23.57
C LEU A 86 5.60 16.20 22.96
N GLU A 87 5.14 15.03 22.50
CA GLU A 87 5.96 13.98 21.87
C GLU A 87 6.02 14.13 20.35
N LEU A 88 4.99 14.71 19.74
CA LEU A 88 4.86 14.92 18.30
C LEU A 88 4.77 16.43 18.00
N THR A 89 5.90 17.12 18.10
CA THR A 89 6.00 18.55 17.78
C THR A 89 5.75 18.82 16.28
N GLU A 90 5.40 20.06 15.91
CA GLU A 90 5.25 20.46 14.50
C GLU A 90 6.52 20.22 13.66
N THR A 91 7.70 20.33 14.28
CA THR A 91 8.98 20.01 13.62
C THR A 91 9.09 18.52 13.35
N THR A 92 8.79 17.68 14.35
CA THR A 92 8.81 16.22 14.22
C THR A 92 7.79 15.75 13.18
N LYS A 93 6.59 16.34 13.15
CA LYS A 93 5.57 16.09 12.12
C LYS A 93 6.09 16.39 10.73
N SER A 94 6.69 17.56 10.53
CA SER A 94 7.25 17.97 9.24
C SER A 94 8.34 17.01 8.75
N ILE A 95 9.24 16.60 9.66
CA ILE A 95 10.29 15.62 9.36
C ILE A 95 9.69 14.26 9.00
N ALA A 96 8.75 13.75 9.80
CA ALA A 96 8.11 12.46 9.56
C ALA A 96 7.30 12.45 8.24
N ALA A 97 6.57 13.52 7.96
CA ALA A 97 5.87 13.70 6.70
C ALA A 97 6.84 13.75 5.50
N ALA A 98 8.01 14.39 5.65
CA ALA A 98 9.03 14.40 4.60
C ALA A 98 9.60 13.00 4.34
N TYR A 99 9.89 12.21 5.39
CA TYR A 99 10.34 10.82 5.25
C TYR A 99 9.30 9.96 4.52
N HIS A 100 8.04 10.04 4.93
CA HIS A 100 6.97 9.34 4.23
C HIS A 100 6.81 9.84 2.78
N GLY A 101 6.93 11.13 2.52
CA GLY A 101 6.90 11.68 1.15
C GLY A 101 8.00 11.09 0.25
N ILE A 102 9.24 11.01 0.76
CA ILE A 102 10.35 10.37 0.04
C ILE A 102 10.05 8.89 -0.23
N LEU A 103 9.61 8.15 0.81
CA LEU A 103 9.28 6.73 0.71
C LEU A 103 8.03 6.46 -0.14
N ALA A 104 7.18 7.46 -0.37
CA ALA A 104 6.05 7.38 -1.30
C ALA A 104 6.49 7.45 -2.76
N VAL A 105 7.60 8.16 -3.05
CA VAL A 105 8.10 8.38 -4.41
C VAL A 105 9.10 7.31 -4.83
N LEU A 106 10.01 6.88 -3.93
CA LEU A 106 11.08 5.93 -4.27
C LEU A 106 10.60 4.64 -4.97
N PRO A 107 9.52 3.96 -4.51
CA PRO A 107 9.07 2.74 -5.15
C PRO A 107 8.51 2.97 -6.57
N LEU A 108 8.07 4.19 -6.90
CA LEU A 108 7.58 4.54 -8.24
C LEU A 108 8.69 4.45 -9.30
N VAL A 109 9.95 4.62 -8.91
CA VAL A 109 11.10 4.34 -9.79
C VAL A 109 11.13 2.86 -10.17
N GLY A 110 10.94 1.97 -9.19
CA GLY A 110 10.84 0.54 -9.42
C GLY A 110 9.67 0.17 -10.33
N VAL A 111 8.50 0.79 -10.11
CA VAL A 111 7.33 0.65 -11.00
C VAL A 111 7.70 1.06 -12.42
N PHE A 112 8.26 2.26 -12.63
CA PHE A 112 8.66 2.76 -13.95
C PHE A 112 9.63 1.79 -14.65
N LEU A 113 10.68 1.35 -13.96
CA LEU A 113 11.68 0.44 -14.52
C LEU A 113 11.06 -0.90 -14.93
N MET A 114 10.13 -1.42 -14.13
CA MET A 114 9.41 -2.66 -14.46
C MET A 114 8.43 -2.44 -15.61
N THR A 115 7.56 -1.44 -15.56
CA THR A 115 6.50 -1.24 -16.58
C THR A 115 7.03 -0.79 -17.93
N THR A 116 8.25 -0.25 -18.00
CA THR A 116 8.92 0.15 -19.25
C THR A 116 9.95 -0.85 -19.76
N ASP A 117 9.98 -2.07 -19.20
CA ASP A 117 10.88 -3.17 -19.60
C ASP A 117 12.38 -2.84 -19.49
N ARG A 118 12.74 -1.81 -18.70
CA ARG A 118 14.14 -1.51 -18.36
C ARG A 118 14.75 -2.55 -17.41
N ILE A 119 13.91 -3.34 -16.73
CA ILE A 119 14.29 -4.57 -16.04
C ILE A 119 13.74 -5.74 -16.89
N PRO A 120 14.60 -6.43 -17.68
CA PRO A 120 14.14 -7.44 -18.63
C PRO A 120 13.64 -8.69 -17.92
N VAL A 121 12.53 -9.22 -18.44
CA VAL A 121 11.98 -10.53 -18.06
C VAL A 121 12.81 -11.59 -18.79
N LYS A 122 13.81 -12.18 -18.12
CA LYS A 122 14.52 -13.34 -18.69
C LYS A 122 13.56 -14.53 -18.80
N ALA A 123 13.58 -15.19 -19.96
CA ALA A 123 13.05 -16.54 -20.08
C ALA A 123 13.95 -17.46 -19.25
N ASN A 124 13.35 -18.37 -18.50
CA ASN A 124 14.09 -19.48 -17.92
C ASN A 124 14.26 -20.50 -19.04
N ASP A 125 15.39 -20.42 -19.75
CA ASP A 125 15.81 -21.41 -20.75
C ASP A 125 16.20 -22.73 -20.05
#